data_AF-A0A3B9QD08-F1
#
_entry.id   AF-A0A3B9QD08-F1
#
_cell.length_a   1.000
_cell.length_b   1.000
_cell.length_c   1.000
_cell.angle_alpha   90.00
_cell.angle_beta   90.00
_cell.angle_gamma   90.00
#
_symmetry.space_group_name_H-M   'P 1'
#
loop_
_entity.id
_entity.type
_entity.pdbx_description
1 polymer ?
#
loop_
_entity_poly.entity_id
_entity_poly.type
_entity_poly.pdbx_seq_one_letter_code
_entity_poly.pdbx_strand_id
1 'polypeptide(L)'
;MKKAFLFLLFLFGLLAGLASSGPAQEAPPQSPAPATGYPLLRIDVYYEPEDKVVSMDLEDYVKYVVASEMPASFHLEALKAQAVIARTYALRKMKIFGGTPSVPGKADVTSNPAKDQAWNPEHVLKERWGLIGWWINWPKIEKAVRETQGLILTYKGLPAESVYHSTCGGQTEAAQDVWGNHVDYLQSVPCNYCASSPHYKPTQVVLSSKQVSDSVSKLGISVPASKIPQTGVIAVSSLSPTGRVKQVSVDGKTVRGLEFRSALNLKSTKFTWSVQGDNIVFQVAGYGHGVGLCQYGADGAARAGMNYLEILAYYYPGTQVAHIFEE
;
A
#
# COMPACT_ATOMS: atom_id res chain seq x y z
N MET A 1 12.60 25.87 45.99
CA MET A 1 13.73 25.10 46.55
C MET A 1 13.19 23.80 47.16
N LYS A 2 13.65 22.66 46.61
CA LYS A 2 13.90 21.36 47.29
C LYS A 2 12.71 20.66 47.99
N LYS A 3 12.45 19.36 47.90
CA LYS A 3 13.11 18.15 47.34
C LYS A 3 12.07 17.03 47.54
N ALA A 4 11.73 16.22 46.54
CA ALA A 4 12.34 14.93 46.21
C ALA A 4 12.08 13.81 47.25
N PHE A 5 11.38 12.74 46.82
CA PHE A 5 11.36 11.45 47.51
C PHE A 5 11.91 10.38 46.55
N LEU A 6 13.13 9.93 46.84
CA LEU A 6 13.81 8.75 46.27
C LEU A 6 13.22 7.48 46.93
N PHE A 7 12.89 6.43 46.17
CA PHE A 7 13.78 5.33 45.74
C PHE A 7 14.23 4.40 46.88
N LEU A 8 13.82 3.12 46.83
CA LEU A 8 14.58 2.00 47.40
C LEU A 8 14.20 0.67 46.71
N LEU A 9 15.14 0.18 45.92
CA LEU A 9 15.32 -1.20 45.45
C LEU A 9 16.17 -1.96 46.49
N PHE A 10 15.88 -3.24 46.76
CA PHE A 10 16.83 -4.34 47.01
C PHE A 10 16.01 -5.63 47.27
N LEU A 11 15.87 -6.57 46.33
CA LEU A 11 16.74 -7.71 45.95
C LEU A 11 16.66 -8.98 46.84
N PHE A 12 16.17 -10.05 46.20
CA PHE A 12 16.51 -11.48 46.28
C PHE A 12 16.08 -12.39 47.44
N GLY A 13 15.46 -13.52 47.03
CA GLY A 13 15.34 -14.77 47.79
C GLY A 13 14.79 -15.90 46.90
N LEU A 14 15.66 -16.79 46.42
CA LEU A 14 15.34 -18.05 45.73
C LEU A 14 14.54 -19.02 46.62
N LEU A 15 13.64 -19.82 46.05
CA LEU A 15 13.59 -21.29 46.24
C LEU A 15 12.58 -21.97 45.29
N ALA A 16 12.91 -23.21 44.95
CA ALA A 16 12.45 -24.02 43.82
C ALA A 16 11.29 -24.99 44.13
N GLY A 17 10.70 -25.53 43.06
CA GLY A 17 9.87 -26.76 43.03
C GLY A 17 8.53 -26.54 42.30
N LEU A 18 8.02 -27.38 41.40
CA LEU A 18 8.38 -28.69 40.84
C LEU A 18 7.73 -28.75 39.43
N ALA A 19 8.41 -29.40 38.49
CA ALA A 19 7.95 -29.58 37.12
C ALA A 19 6.93 -30.73 37.00
N SER A 20 5.82 -30.49 36.30
CA SER A 20 4.94 -31.53 35.75
C SER A 20 5.09 -31.54 34.23
N SER A 21 5.59 -32.65 33.68
CA SER A 21 5.74 -32.90 32.25
C SER A 21 4.42 -33.39 31.64
N GLY A 22 3.69 -32.51 30.96
CA GLY A 22 2.67 -32.87 29.96
C GLY A 22 3.28 -32.97 28.56
N PRO A 23 2.68 -33.71 27.62
CA PRO A 23 3.22 -33.87 26.27
C PRO A 23 3.25 -32.53 25.54
N ALA A 24 4.38 -32.23 24.92
CA ALA A 24 4.64 -30.99 24.19
C ALA A 24 3.71 -30.89 22.98
N GLN A 25 2.84 -29.89 23.01
CA GLN A 25 2.10 -29.45 21.83
C GLN A 25 3.12 -28.83 20.88
N GLU A 26 3.38 -29.45 19.72
CA GLU A 26 4.29 -28.90 18.71
C GLU A 26 3.83 -27.50 18.31
N ALA A 27 4.66 -26.51 18.61
CA ALA A 27 4.46 -25.15 18.17
C ALA A 27 4.52 -25.10 16.63
N PRO A 28 3.68 -24.28 15.98
CA PRO A 28 3.79 -24.07 14.54
C PRO A 28 5.22 -23.61 14.18
N PRO A 29 5.74 -23.97 12.99
CA PRO A 29 7.12 -23.71 12.60
C PRO A 29 7.45 -22.23 12.79
N GLN A 30 8.39 -21.94 13.68
CA GLN A 30 8.87 -20.59 13.95
C GLN A 30 9.60 -20.09 12.71
N SER A 31 9.23 -18.90 12.21
CA SER A 31 10.02 -18.22 11.19
C SER A 31 11.47 -18.05 11.67
N PRO A 32 12.48 -18.38 10.84
CA PRO A 32 13.86 -18.24 11.23
C PRO A 32 14.18 -16.78 11.57
N ALA A 33 14.94 -16.56 12.65
CA ALA A 33 15.46 -15.25 13.02
C ALA A 33 16.48 -14.78 11.96
N PRO A 34 16.56 -13.48 11.63
CA PRO A 34 17.45 -13.01 10.57
C PRO A 34 18.92 -13.09 11.01
N ALA A 35 19.73 -13.71 10.15
CA ALA A 35 21.17 -13.79 10.27
C ALA A 35 21.83 -12.41 10.11
N THR A 36 22.81 -12.08 10.96
CA THR A 36 23.57 -10.83 10.97
C THR A 36 24.61 -10.72 9.83
N GLY A 37 24.29 -11.22 8.62
CA GLY A 37 25.21 -11.36 7.49
C GLY A 37 24.69 -10.85 6.14
N TYR A 38 23.56 -10.14 6.10
CA TYR A 38 22.98 -9.65 4.85
C TYR A 38 23.88 -8.59 4.19
N PRO A 39 24.23 -8.72 2.89
CA PRO A 39 25.09 -7.74 2.22
C PRO A 39 24.39 -6.39 2.10
N LEU A 40 25.16 -5.31 2.28
CA LEU A 40 24.67 -3.94 2.17
C LEU A 40 24.21 -3.67 0.74
N LEU A 41 22.91 -3.45 0.55
CA LEU A 41 22.30 -3.15 -0.74
C LEU A 41 21.81 -1.71 -0.72
N ARG A 42 22.42 -0.84 -1.51
CA ARG A 42 22.04 0.58 -1.55
C ARG A 42 20.95 0.86 -2.57
N ILE A 43 20.12 1.85 -2.27
CA ILE A 43 19.08 2.37 -3.16
C ILE A 43 19.13 3.90 -3.20
N ASP A 44 18.94 4.45 -4.40
CA ASP A 44 18.81 5.89 -4.62
C ASP A 44 17.33 6.29 -4.70
N VAL A 45 16.92 7.21 -3.83
CA VAL A 45 15.53 7.70 -3.73
C VAL A 45 15.47 9.16 -4.15
N TYR A 46 14.70 9.46 -5.20
CA TYR A 46 14.41 10.84 -5.57
C TYR A 46 13.24 11.38 -4.72
N TYR A 47 13.56 12.23 -3.74
CA TYR A 47 12.60 12.94 -2.92
C TYR A 47 12.10 14.19 -3.66
N GLU A 48 10.94 14.05 -4.33
CA GLU A 48 10.38 15.10 -5.20
C GLU A 48 10.10 16.44 -4.48
N PRO A 49 9.60 16.49 -3.22
CA PRO A 49 9.30 17.75 -2.55
C PRO A 49 10.50 18.69 -2.34
N GLU A 50 11.70 18.15 -2.19
CA GLU A 50 12.93 18.94 -2.04
C GLU A 50 13.84 18.91 -3.27
N ASP A 51 13.42 18.22 -4.35
CA ASP A 51 14.24 17.95 -5.53
C ASP A 51 15.63 17.36 -5.21
N LYS A 52 15.69 16.38 -4.31
CA LYS A 52 16.96 15.75 -3.87
C LYS A 52 16.98 14.26 -4.08
N VAL A 53 18.17 13.72 -4.33
CA VAL A 53 18.43 12.27 -4.30
C VAL A 53 19.05 11.89 -2.97
N VAL A 54 18.49 10.89 -2.30
CA VAL A 54 18.98 10.35 -1.04
C VAL A 54 19.38 8.90 -1.24
N SER A 55 20.66 8.60 -1.06
CA SER A 55 21.20 7.24 -1.16
C SER A 55 21.25 6.60 0.24
N MET A 56 20.62 5.44 0.42
CA MET A 56 20.56 4.75 1.72
C MET A 56 20.63 3.23 1.58
N ASP A 57 20.71 2.53 2.71
CA ASP A 57 20.50 1.08 2.74
C ASP A 57 19.05 0.72 2.37
N LEU A 58 18.86 -0.39 1.65
CA LEU A 58 17.54 -0.83 1.20
C LEU A 58 16.59 -1.11 2.38
N GLU A 59 17.07 -1.70 3.46
CA GLU A 59 16.21 -2.00 4.62
C GLU A 59 15.79 -0.72 5.34
N ASP A 60 16.67 0.29 5.38
CA ASP A 60 16.28 1.63 5.85
C ASP A 60 15.21 2.25 4.96
N TYR A 61 15.38 2.20 3.62
CA TYR A 61 14.35 2.64 2.68
C TYR A 61 13.00 1.96 2.95
N VAL A 62 12.99 0.63 3.12
CA VAL A 62 11.76 -0.14 3.35
C VAL A 62 11.07 0.29 4.65
N LYS A 63 11.81 0.61 5.74
CA LYS A 63 11.20 1.16 6.98
C LYS A 63 10.41 2.43 6.69
N TYR A 64 11.00 3.35 5.94
CA TYR A 64 10.36 4.63 5.59
C TYR A 64 9.18 4.47 4.63
N VAL A 65 9.21 3.48 3.72
CA VAL A 65 8.05 3.12 2.90
C VAL A 65 6.92 2.58 3.78
N VAL A 66 7.19 1.57 4.61
CA VAL A 66 6.16 0.96 5.48
C VAL A 66 5.52 2.00 6.39
N ALA A 67 6.32 2.90 6.98
CA ALA A 67 5.84 4.00 7.81
C ALA A 67 5.01 5.05 7.04
N SER A 68 5.26 5.20 5.74
CA SER A 68 4.57 6.15 4.87
C SER A 68 3.29 5.59 4.26
N GLU A 69 3.26 4.28 3.99
CA GLU A 69 2.18 3.58 3.28
C GLU A 69 1.11 3.02 4.20
N MET A 70 1.50 2.48 5.35
CA MET A 70 0.57 1.85 6.28
C MET A 70 0.54 2.54 7.64
N PRO A 71 -0.65 2.65 8.28
CA PRO A 71 -0.72 3.10 9.66
C PRO A 71 0.06 2.15 10.58
N ALA A 72 0.93 2.70 11.44
CA ALA A 72 1.69 1.88 12.40
C ALA A 72 0.80 1.12 13.40
N SER A 73 -0.46 1.54 13.56
CA SER A 73 -1.48 0.84 14.35
C SER A 73 -1.92 -0.49 13.75
N PHE A 74 -1.66 -0.74 12.46
CA PHE A 74 -2.04 -1.99 11.79
C PHE A 74 -1.26 -3.18 12.36
N HIS A 75 -1.81 -4.38 12.20
CA HIS A 75 -1.23 -5.60 12.75
C HIS A 75 0.20 -5.83 12.26
N LEU A 76 1.07 -6.39 13.11
CA LEU A 76 2.49 -6.60 12.77
C LEU A 76 2.65 -7.44 11.49
N GLU A 77 1.87 -8.51 11.35
CA GLU A 77 1.89 -9.37 10.15
C GLU A 77 1.46 -8.63 8.87
N ALA A 78 0.58 -7.63 8.97
CA ALA A 78 0.23 -6.80 7.83
C ALA A 78 1.39 -5.85 7.45
N LEU A 79 2.09 -5.29 8.45
CA LEU A 79 3.30 -4.48 8.21
C LEU A 79 4.45 -5.32 7.63
N LYS A 80 4.59 -6.59 8.04
CA LYS A 80 5.54 -7.54 7.44
C LYS A 80 5.23 -7.82 5.97
N ALA A 81 3.96 -8.08 5.64
CA ALA A 81 3.54 -8.26 4.26
C ALA A 81 3.88 -7.01 3.41
N GLN A 82 3.62 -5.82 3.95
CA GLN A 82 3.99 -4.55 3.28
C GLN A 82 5.49 -4.37 3.12
N ALA A 83 6.31 -4.78 4.10
CA ALA A 83 7.76 -4.73 3.98
C ALA A 83 8.27 -5.60 2.82
N VAL A 84 7.77 -6.83 2.70
CA VAL A 84 8.13 -7.76 1.61
C VAL A 84 7.75 -7.19 0.24
N ILE A 85 6.51 -6.70 0.06
CA ILE A 85 6.08 -6.15 -1.23
C ILE A 85 6.76 -4.81 -1.56
N ALA A 86 7.08 -3.99 -0.56
CA ALA A 86 7.78 -2.73 -0.77
C ALA A 86 9.22 -2.94 -1.22
N ARG A 87 9.89 -3.92 -0.61
CA ARG A 87 11.22 -4.38 -1.01
C ARG A 87 11.21 -4.94 -2.43
N THR A 88 10.24 -5.80 -2.73
CA THR A 88 10.06 -6.39 -4.06
C THR A 88 9.86 -5.31 -5.13
N TYR A 89 9.02 -4.30 -4.83
CA TYR A 89 8.77 -3.18 -5.73
C TYR A 89 10.06 -2.40 -6.01
N ALA A 90 10.83 -2.07 -4.98
CA ALA A 90 12.11 -1.39 -5.14
C ALA A 90 13.08 -2.18 -6.04
N LEU A 91 13.21 -3.49 -5.83
CA LEU A 91 14.09 -4.33 -6.65
C LEU A 91 13.69 -4.32 -8.13
N ARG A 92 12.40 -4.26 -8.46
CA ARG A 92 11.92 -4.15 -9.85
C ARG A 92 12.27 -2.82 -10.51
N LYS A 93 12.64 -1.80 -9.75
CA LYS A 93 13.07 -0.50 -10.24
C LYS A 93 14.58 -0.37 -10.34
N MET A 94 15.31 -1.06 -9.47
CA MET A 94 16.77 -1.01 -9.42
C MET A 94 17.43 -1.66 -10.65
N LYS A 95 18.30 -0.90 -11.33
CA LYS A 95 18.96 -1.38 -12.56
C LYS A 95 19.88 -2.58 -12.34
N ILE A 96 20.48 -2.69 -11.15
CA ILE A 96 21.38 -3.81 -10.82
C ILE A 96 20.68 -5.17 -10.85
N PHE A 97 19.34 -5.19 -10.74
CA PHE A 97 18.49 -6.38 -10.89
C PHE A 97 17.79 -6.44 -12.26
N GLY A 98 18.23 -5.64 -13.23
CA GLY A 98 17.58 -5.53 -14.55
C GLY A 98 16.27 -4.73 -14.53
N GLY A 99 15.99 -4.02 -13.43
CA GLY A 99 14.80 -3.19 -13.25
C GLY A 99 14.79 -1.91 -14.09
N THR A 100 13.63 -1.25 -14.13
CA THR A 100 13.43 0.01 -14.85
C THR A 100 13.05 1.13 -13.89
N PRO A 101 13.98 2.07 -13.58
CA PRO A 101 13.68 3.19 -12.70
C PRO A 101 12.60 4.11 -13.25
N SER A 102 11.81 4.71 -12.38
CA SER A 102 10.77 5.67 -12.77
C SER A 102 11.33 7.01 -13.26
N VAL A 103 12.57 7.35 -12.88
CA VAL A 103 13.31 8.51 -13.42
C VAL A 103 14.73 8.07 -13.83
N PRO A 104 14.88 7.46 -15.03
CA PRO A 104 16.15 6.90 -15.48
C PRO A 104 17.29 7.91 -15.44
N GLY A 105 18.41 7.53 -14.82
CA GLY A 105 19.61 8.37 -14.70
C GLY A 105 19.60 9.35 -13.52
N LYS A 106 18.50 9.41 -12.75
CA LYS A 106 18.41 10.24 -11.54
C LYS A 106 18.41 9.42 -10.24
N ALA A 107 17.54 8.42 -10.13
CA ALA A 107 17.37 7.58 -8.94
C ALA A 107 16.71 6.25 -9.30
N ASP A 108 16.75 5.26 -8.43
CA ASP A 108 16.05 3.98 -8.61
C ASP A 108 14.53 4.16 -8.47
N VAL A 109 14.10 4.88 -7.44
CA VAL A 109 12.68 5.11 -7.10
C VAL A 109 12.42 6.57 -6.77
N THR A 110 11.16 7.01 -6.80
CA THR A 110 10.74 8.33 -6.30
C THR A 110 9.85 8.24 -5.07
N SER A 111 9.76 9.34 -4.32
CA SER A 111 8.86 9.47 -3.16
C SER A 111 7.40 9.75 -3.53
N ASN A 112 7.07 9.78 -4.83
CA ASN A 112 5.74 10.13 -5.31
C ASN A 112 4.92 8.84 -5.49
N PRO A 113 3.86 8.61 -4.68
CA PRO A 113 3.06 7.40 -4.76
C PRO A 113 2.24 7.26 -6.05
N ALA A 114 2.18 8.31 -6.90
CA ALA A 114 1.60 8.20 -8.24
C ALA A 114 2.57 7.59 -9.27
N LYS A 115 3.88 7.57 -8.97
CA LYS A 115 4.93 6.99 -9.83
C LYS A 115 5.51 5.72 -9.22
N ASP A 116 5.77 5.75 -7.92
CA ASP A 116 6.33 4.66 -7.14
C ASP A 116 5.57 4.47 -5.83
N GLN A 117 6.27 4.52 -4.69
CA GLN A 117 5.73 4.24 -3.37
C GLN A 117 5.81 5.52 -2.53
N ALA A 118 4.88 5.67 -1.58
CA ALA A 118 4.99 6.73 -0.60
C ALA A 118 6.27 6.52 0.21
N TRP A 119 7.11 7.55 0.24
CA TRP A 119 8.33 7.56 1.03
C TRP A 119 8.50 8.95 1.62
N ASN A 120 8.72 9.03 2.93
CA ASN A 120 8.97 10.29 3.62
C ASN A 120 10.22 10.14 4.48
N PRO A 121 11.14 11.12 4.45
CA PRO A 121 12.33 11.08 5.29
C PRO A 121 11.96 11.21 6.77
N GLU A 122 12.91 10.84 7.64
CA GLU A 122 12.74 10.81 9.09
C GLU A 122 12.12 12.08 9.67
N HIS A 123 12.59 13.26 9.24
CA HIS A 123 12.11 14.53 9.77
C HIS A 123 10.61 14.75 9.50
N VAL A 124 10.11 14.35 8.32
CA VAL A 124 8.68 14.44 7.98
C VAL A 124 7.84 13.47 8.81
N LEU A 125 8.34 12.25 9.03
CA LEU A 125 7.65 11.27 9.86
C LEU A 125 7.63 11.69 11.35
N LYS A 126 8.74 12.25 11.85
CA LYS A 126 8.82 12.79 13.21
C LYS A 126 7.91 13.99 13.43
N GLU A 127 7.79 14.87 12.45
CA GLU A 127 6.82 15.97 12.48
C GLU A 127 5.38 15.44 12.51
N ARG A 128 5.07 14.47 11.64
CA ARG A 128 3.73 13.85 11.55
C ARG A 128 3.31 13.14 12.82
N TRP A 129 4.20 12.38 13.44
CA TRP A 129 3.87 11.56 14.63
C TRP A 129 4.17 12.25 15.96
N GLY A 130 4.97 13.32 15.95
CA GLY A 130 5.56 13.89 17.16
C GLY A 130 6.53 12.93 17.85
N LEU A 131 7.22 13.42 18.89
CA LEU A 131 8.24 12.65 19.62
C LEU A 131 7.67 11.37 20.25
N ILE A 132 6.48 11.45 20.86
CA ILE A 132 5.84 10.33 21.54
C ILE A 132 5.36 9.29 20.51
N GLY A 133 4.69 9.74 19.45
CA GLY A 133 4.23 8.84 18.40
C GLY A 133 5.39 8.15 17.69
N TRP A 134 6.50 8.85 17.44
CA TRP A 134 7.72 8.24 16.93
C TRP A 134 8.23 7.12 17.84
N TRP A 135 8.37 7.38 19.13
CA TRP A 135 8.87 6.41 20.10
C TRP A 135 7.98 5.15 20.21
N ILE A 136 6.66 5.30 20.04
CA ILE A 136 5.71 4.18 20.07
C ILE A 136 5.66 3.42 18.74
N ASN A 137 5.62 4.14 17.61
CA ASN A 137 5.34 3.56 16.30
C ASN A 137 6.59 2.95 15.65
N TRP A 138 7.74 3.64 15.73
CA TRP A 138 8.95 3.27 15.01
C TRP A 138 9.48 1.87 15.36
N PRO A 139 9.53 1.44 16.64
CA PRO A 139 10.01 0.09 16.98
C PRO A 139 9.23 -1.04 16.32
N LYS A 140 7.92 -0.84 16.10
CA LYS A 140 7.05 -1.82 15.43
C LYS A 140 7.33 -1.90 13.93
N ILE A 141 7.59 -0.75 13.29
CA ILE A 141 8.02 -0.69 11.88
C ILE A 141 9.37 -1.39 11.72
N GLU A 142 10.35 -1.05 12.56
CA GLU A 142 11.68 -1.69 12.53
C GLU A 142 11.58 -3.20 12.75
N LYS A 143 10.73 -3.64 13.68
CA LYS A 143 10.48 -5.06 13.91
C LYS A 143 9.92 -5.75 12.66
N ALA A 144 8.92 -5.17 12.00
CA ALA A 144 8.32 -5.75 10.80
C ALA A 144 9.33 -5.90 9.66
N VAL A 145 10.15 -4.86 9.43
CA VAL A 145 11.17 -4.88 8.36
C VAL A 145 12.29 -5.86 8.70
N ARG A 146 12.81 -5.83 9.94
CA ARG A 146 13.87 -6.74 10.38
C ARG A 146 13.45 -8.22 10.30
N GLU A 147 12.25 -8.56 10.76
CA GLU A 147 11.74 -9.94 10.73
C GLU A 147 11.40 -10.43 9.31
N THR A 148 11.48 -9.56 8.30
CA THR A 148 11.33 -9.90 6.88
C THR A 148 12.53 -9.45 6.05
N GLN A 149 13.68 -9.24 6.71
CA GLN A 149 14.87 -8.70 6.08
C GLN A 149 15.25 -9.52 4.85
N GLY A 150 15.42 -8.84 3.73
CA GLY A 150 15.80 -9.47 2.48
C GLY A 150 14.80 -10.45 1.86
N LEU A 151 13.59 -10.59 2.42
CA LEU A 151 12.52 -11.37 1.80
C LEU A 151 11.81 -10.53 0.71
N ILE A 152 11.58 -11.16 -0.44
CA ILE A 152 10.85 -10.61 -1.58
C ILE A 152 9.83 -11.62 -2.11
N LEU A 153 8.85 -11.14 -2.89
CA LEU A 153 8.00 -11.98 -3.70
C LEU A 153 8.62 -12.25 -5.06
N THR A 154 8.58 -13.50 -5.50
CA THR A 154 9.03 -13.93 -6.82
C THR A 154 7.95 -14.68 -7.57
N TYR A 155 8.01 -14.63 -8.89
CA TYR A 155 7.22 -15.44 -9.79
C TYR A 155 8.13 -15.95 -10.91
N LYS A 156 8.17 -17.27 -11.10
CA LYS A 156 9.09 -17.93 -12.05
C LYS A 156 10.56 -17.48 -11.87
N GLY A 157 10.98 -17.35 -10.60
CA GLY A 157 12.36 -16.98 -10.22
C GLY A 157 12.71 -15.49 -10.35
N LEU A 158 11.78 -14.64 -10.81
CA LEU A 158 12.01 -13.19 -10.94
C LEU A 158 11.19 -12.41 -9.91
N PRO A 159 11.66 -11.24 -9.42
CA PRO A 159 10.87 -10.37 -8.54
C PRO A 159 9.48 -10.07 -9.11
N ALA A 160 8.44 -10.41 -8.36
CA ALA A 160 7.05 -10.30 -8.78
C ALA A 160 6.55 -8.84 -8.75
N GLU A 161 5.66 -8.47 -9.67
CA GLU A 161 4.95 -7.19 -9.65
C GLU A 161 4.07 -7.11 -8.41
N SER A 162 4.48 -6.30 -7.44
CA SER A 162 3.96 -6.33 -6.06
C SER A 162 3.13 -5.10 -5.72
N VAL A 163 2.30 -4.64 -6.66
CA VAL A 163 1.40 -3.49 -6.50
C VAL A 163 0.41 -3.68 -5.35
N TYR A 164 0.05 -2.60 -4.68
CA TYR A 164 -0.85 -2.60 -3.53
C TYR A 164 -1.65 -1.30 -3.44
N HIS A 165 -2.73 -1.34 -2.67
CA HIS A 165 -3.62 -0.19 -2.50
C HIS A 165 -4.29 -0.20 -1.12
N SER A 166 -4.88 0.93 -0.73
CA SER A 166 -5.49 1.08 0.59
C SER A 166 -6.67 0.13 0.82
N THR A 167 -7.72 0.23 0.00
CA THR A 167 -8.98 -0.48 0.23
C THR A 167 -9.63 -0.94 -1.07
N CYS A 168 -9.87 -2.24 -1.21
CA CYS A 168 -10.45 -2.81 -2.42
C CYS A 168 -11.99 -2.69 -2.48
N GLY A 169 -12.67 -2.45 -1.36
CA GLY A 169 -14.14 -2.38 -1.32
C GLY A 169 -14.81 -3.74 -1.61
N GLY A 170 -14.23 -4.82 -1.08
CA GLY A 170 -14.79 -6.18 -1.08
C GLY A 170 -14.16 -7.16 -2.08
N GLN A 171 -13.43 -6.66 -3.08
CA GLN A 171 -12.77 -7.49 -4.09
C GLN A 171 -11.64 -6.72 -4.78
N THR A 172 -10.51 -7.38 -5.02
CA THR A 172 -9.39 -6.82 -5.79
C THR A 172 -9.65 -6.90 -7.29
N GLU A 173 -8.86 -6.21 -8.10
CA GLU A 173 -8.92 -6.23 -9.55
C GLU A 173 -7.85 -7.10 -10.17
N ALA A 174 -8.16 -7.68 -11.34
CA ALA A 174 -7.15 -8.19 -12.23
C ALA A 174 -6.36 -7.04 -12.88
N ALA A 175 -5.04 -7.20 -13.06
CA ALA A 175 -4.18 -6.20 -13.69
C ALA A 175 -4.66 -5.81 -15.10
N GLN A 176 -5.19 -6.77 -15.85
CA GLN A 176 -5.74 -6.56 -17.19
C GLN A 176 -6.91 -5.57 -17.20
N ASP A 177 -7.76 -5.58 -16.18
CA ASP A 177 -8.93 -4.71 -16.12
C ASP A 177 -8.58 -3.26 -15.76
N VAL A 178 -7.40 -3.04 -15.16
CA VAL A 178 -6.94 -1.73 -14.74
C VAL A 178 -5.93 -1.13 -15.74
N TRP A 179 -4.97 -1.95 -16.18
CA TRP A 179 -3.84 -1.51 -17.02
C TRP A 179 -3.80 -2.14 -18.42
N GLY A 180 -4.66 -3.12 -18.71
CA GLY A 180 -4.73 -3.79 -20.01
C GLY A 180 -3.79 -4.99 -20.16
N ASN A 181 -2.77 -5.12 -19.31
CA ASN A 181 -1.80 -6.21 -19.36
C ASN A 181 -2.21 -7.37 -18.44
N HIS A 182 -2.21 -8.58 -18.99
CA HIS A 182 -2.41 -9.80 -18.19
C HIS A 182 -1.16 -10.09 -17.33
N VAL A 183 -1.37 -10.43 -16.06
CA VAL A 183 -0.32 -10.87 -15.14
C VAL A 183 -0.88 -12.03 -14.32
N ASP A 184 -0.30 -13.22 -14.49
CA ASP A 184 -0.83 -14.49 -14.01
C ASP A 184 -1.28 -14.49 -12.53
N TYR A 185 -0.52 -13.81 -11.67
CA TYR A 185 -0.75 -13.74 -10.22
C TYR A 185 -1.44 -12.45 -9.74
N LEU A 186 -1.64 -11.45 -10.61
CA LEU A 186 -2.42 -10.24 -10.27
C LEU A 186 -3.85 -10.38 -10.81
N GLN A 187 -4.57 -11.34 -10.25
CA GLN A 187 -5.96 -11.63 -10.55
C GLN A 187 -6.88 -11.07 -9.47
N SER A 188 -8.17 -10.97 -9.80
CA SER A 188 -9.19 -10.58 -8.82
C SER A 188 -9.36 -11.68 -7.77
N VAL A 189 -9.24 -11.32 -6.50
CA VAL A 189 -9.57 -12.16 -5.35
C VAL A 189 -10.65 -11.47 -4.51
N PRO A 190 -11.65 -12.21 -3.97
CA PRO A 190 -12.55 -11.68 -2.95
C PRO A 190 -11.75 -11.10 -1.78
N CYS A 191 -12.30 -10.15 -1.03
CA CYS A 191 -11.62 -9.60 0.14
C CYS A 191 -12.62 -9.30 1.26
N ASN A 192 -12.79 -10.29 2.13
CA ASN A 192 -13.72 -10.22 3.27
C ASN A 192 -13.14 -9.47 4.48
N TYR A 193 -11.90 -8.98 4.38
CA TYR A 193 -11.14 -8.46 5.50
C TYR A 193 -11.07 -6.94 5.56
N CYS A 194 -11.43 -6.22 4.49
CA CYS A 194 -11.26 -4.76 4.42
C CYS A 194 -12.47 -3.95 4.94
N ALA A 195 -13.46 -4.60 5.56
CA ALA A 195 -14.71 -3.96 5.98
C ALA A 195 -14.52 -2.90 7.08
N SER A 196 -13.43 -2.99 7.86
CA SER A 196 -13.05 -1.99 8.87
C SER A 196 -12.56 -0.68 8.26
N SER A 197 -12.25 -0.64 6.96
CA SER A 197 -11.78 0.58 6.30
C SER A 197 -12.87 1.65 6.27
N PRO A 198 -12.54 2.92 6.56
CA PRO A 198 -13.46 4.03 6.35
C PRO A 198 -13.83 4.21 4.87
N HIS A 199 -13.06 3.61 3.95
CA HIS A 199 -13.31 3.64 2.51
C HIS A 199 -14.01 2.37 2.01
N TYR A 200 -14.43 1.44 2.87
CA TYR A 200 -15.10 0.23 2.41
C TYR A 200 -16.47 0.53 1.79
N LYS A 201 -17.29 1.29 2.51
CA LYS A 201 -18.60 1.75 2.05
C LYS A 201 -18.46 2.98 1.15
N PRO A 202 -19.41 3.23 0.24
CA PRO A 202 -19.40 4.44 -0.57
C PRO A 202 -19.41 5.71 0.30
N THR A 203 -18.52 6.64 -0.02
CA THR A 203 -18.50 8.01 0.52
C THR A 203 -18.85 9.00 -0.58
N GLN A 204 -19.54 10.07 -0.21
CA GLN A 204 -20.00 11.08 -1.15
C GLN A 204 -18.88 12.08 -1.50
N VAL A 205 -18.73 12.37 -2.80
CA VAL A 205 -17.95 13.50 -3.31
C VAL A 205 -18.87 14.36 -4.15
N VAL A 206 -19.00 15.64 -3.79
CA VAL A 206 -19.86 16.60 -4.50
C VAL A 206 -18.98 17.56 -5.27
N LEU A 207 -19.19 17.65 -6.58
CA LEU A 207 -18.50 18.58 -7.46
C LEU A 207 -19.53 19.39 -8.24
N SER A 208 -19.34 20.70 -8.37
CA SER A 208 -20.16 21.48 -9.29
C SER A 208 -19.88 21.11 -10.74
N SER A 209 -20.83 21.38 -11.63
CA SER A 209 -20.63 21.22 -13.08
C SER A 209 -19.37 21.93 -13.57
N LYS A 210 -19.06 23.11 -13.01
CA LYS A 210 -17.83 23.84 -13.31
C LYS A 210 -16.59 23.06 -12.90
N GLN A 211 -16.56 22.50 -11.69
CA GLN A 211 -15.42 21.70 -11.22
C GLN A 211 -15.19 20.48 -12.10
N VAL A 212 -16.26 19.78 -12.50
CA VAL A 212 -16.14 18.63 -13.41
C VAL A 212 -15.65 19.06 -14.79
N SER A 213 -16.21 20.13 -15.37
CA SER A 213 -15.76 20.75 -16.63
C SER A 213 -14.26 21.09 -16.59
N ASP A 214 -13.83 21.81 -15.55
CA ASP A 214 -12.43 22.20 -15.37
C ASP A 214 -11.51 20.97 -15.24
N SER A 215 -11.94 19.94 -14.49
CA SER A 215 -11.20 18.69 -14.35
C SER A 215 -11.06 17.92 -15.66
N VAL A 216 -12.13 17.74 -16.45
CA VAL A 216 -12.05 17.01 -17.72
C VAL A 216 -11.28 17.79 -18.80
N SER A 217 -11.22 19.13 -18.69
CA SER A 217 -10.39 19.96 -19.58
C SER A 217 -8.89 19.62 -19.48
N LYS A 218 -8.43 19.19 -18.31
CA LYS A 218 -7.05 18.73 -18.09
C LYS A 218 -6.73 17.45 -18.86
N LEU A 219 -7.76 16.74 -19.33
CA LEU A 219 -7.66 15.56 -20.19
C LEU A 219 -7.80 15.91 -21.68
N GLY A 220 -7.80 17.21 -22.03
CA GLY A 220 -7.97 17.67 -23.42
C GLY A 220 -9.42 17.65 -23.91
N ILE A 221 -10.40 17.61 -23.00
CA ILE A 221 -11.83 17.56 -23.32
C ILE A 221 -12.50 18.85 -22.85
N SER A 222 -12.89 19.71 -23.78
CA SER A 222 -13.61 20.95 -23.47
C SER A 222 -15.12 20.69 -23.52
N VAL A 223 -15.78 20.74 -22.35
CA VAL A 223 -17.24 20.63 -22.22
C VAL A 223 -17.71 21.80 -21.37
N PRO A 224 -18.63 22.66 -21.86
CA PRO A 224 -19.18 23.74 -21.04
C PRO A 224 -19.85 23.19 -19.78
N ALA A 225 -19.67 23.86 -18.63
CA ALA A 225 -20.26 23.46 -17.37
C ALA A 225 -21.79 23.22 -17.48
N SER A 226 -22.51 24.05 -18.23
CA SER A 226 -23.96 23.89 -18.46
C SER A 226 -24.37 22.59 -19.17
N LYS A 227 -23.44 21.92 -19.84
CA LYS A 227 -23.67 20.61 -20.48
C LYS A 227 -23.39 19.43 -19.55
N ILE A 228 -22.56 19.59 -18.52
CA ILE A 228 -22.16 18.48 -17.63
C ILE A 228 -23.35 17.74 -17.01
N PRO A 229 -24.42 18.42 -16.55
CA PRO A 229 -25.61 17.74 -16.01
C PRO A 229 -26.46 17.00 -17.05
N GLN A 230 -26.23 17.21 -18.35
CA GLN A 230 -27.09 16.65 -19.39
C GLN A 230 -26.83 15.15 -19.55
N THR A 231 -27.90 14.39 -19.75
CA THR A 231 -27.83 12.94 -19.96
C THR A 231 -26.95 12.61 -21.17
N GLY A 232 -26.05 11.64 -21.02
CA GLY A 232 -25.17 11.17 -22.09
C GLY A 232 -23.88 11.97 -22.26
N VAL A 233 -23.74 13.15 -21.64
CA VAL A 233 -22.48 13.92 -21.68
C VAL A 233 -21.39 13.22 -20.89
N ILE A 234 -21.69 12.68 -19.72
CA ILE A 234 -20.82 11.76 -18.99
C ILE A 234 -21.55 10.43 -18.94
N ALA A 235 -20.92 9.35 -19.40
CA ALA A 235 -21.51 8.02 -19.35
C ALA A 235 -20.43 6.97 -19.08
N VAL A 236 -20.73 6.00 -18.21
CA VAL A 236 -19.85 4.83 -18.04
C VAL A 236 -19.98 3.96 -19.27
N SER A 237 -18.89 3.78 -20.03
CA SER A 237 -18.89 2.99 -21.26
C SER A 237 -18.40 1.56 -21.05
N SER A 238 -17.64 1.29 -19.99
CA SER A 238 -17.18 -0.06 -19.65
C SER A 238 -16.90 -0.22 -18.16
N LEU A 239 -17.29 -1.37 -17.62
CA LEU A 239 -17.01 -1.82 -16.25
C LEU A 239 -16.11 -3.07 -16.27
N SER A 240 -15.31 -3.24 -15.23
CA SER A 240 -14.64 -4.51 -14.95
C SER A 240 -15.61 -5.52 -14.32
N PRO A 241 -15.25 -6.81 -14.27
CA PRO A 241 -16.07 -7.82 -13.60
C PRO A 241 -16.39 -7.51 -12.13
N THR A 242 -15.59 -6.68 -11.45
CA THR A 242 -15.83 -6.31 -10.03
C THR A 242 -16.62 -5.00 -9.87
N GLY A 243 -17.09 -4.42 -10.98
CA GLY A 243 -17.89 -3.20 -11.01
C GLY A 243 -17.09 -1.90 -10.90
N ARG A 244 -15.79 -1.92 -11.19
CA ARG A 244 -14.99 -0.69 -11.34
C ARG A 244 -15.11 -0.14 -12.75
N VAL A 245 -15.14 1.19 -12.85
CA VAL A 245 -15.18 1.90 -14.13
C VAL A 245 -13.84 1.76 -14.85
N LYS A 246 -13.86 1.08 -16.01
CA LYS A 246 -12.71 0.95 -16.91
C LYS A 246 -12.63 2.12 -17.86
N GLN A 247 -13.78 2.59 -18.36
CA GLN A 247 -13.87 3.68 -19.31
C GLN A 247 -15.11 4.54 -19.07
N VAL A 248 -14.95 5.84 -19.33
CA VAL A 248 -16.00 6.85 -19.31
C VAL A 248 -16.02 7.53 -20.67
N SER A 249 -17.20 7.71 -21.26
CA SER A 249 -17.42 8.63 -22.36
C SER A 249 -17.70 10.02 -21.81
N VAL A 250 -16.92 11.02 -22.23
CA VAL A 250 -17.13 12.43 -21.92
C VAL A 250 -17.30 13.19 -23.24
N ASP A 251 -18.52 13.65 -23.51
CA ASP A 251 -18.93 14.31 -24.77
C ASP A 251 -18.51 13.51 -26.02
N GLY A 252 -18.77 12.20 -25.98
CA GLY A 252 -18.44 11.25 -27.05
C GLY A 252 -16.96 10.81 -27.11
N LYS A 253 -16.06 11.40 -26.30
CA LYS A 253 -14.66 10.99 -26.22
C LYS A 253 -14.46 9.94 -25.14
N THR A 254 -13.75 8.87 -25.45
CA THR A 254 -13.43 7.81 -24.49
C THR A 254 -12.25 8.21 -23.62
N VAL A 255 -12.43 8.10 -22.30
CA VAL A 255 -11.44 8.39 -21.25
C VAL A 255 -11.23 7.13 -20.42
N ARG A 256 -9.99 6.82 -20.03
CA ARG A 256 -9.75 5.71 -19.09
C ARG A 256 -10.30 6.06 -17.71
N GLY A 257 -10.92 5.11 -17.03
CA GLY A 257 -11.46 5.31 -15.69
C GLY A 257 -10.41 5.82 -14.68
N LEU A 258 -9.15 5.39 -14.81
CA LEU A 258 -8.04 5.88 -13.99
C LEU A 258 -7.74 7.37 -14.22
N GLU A 259 -7.74 7.83 -15.47
CA GLU A 259 -7.52 9.23 -15.82
C GLU A 259 -8.67 10.10 -15.34
N PHE A 260 -9.91 9.63 -15.55
CA PHE A 260 -11.11 10.31 -15.06
C PHE A 260 -11.13 10.42 -13.53
N ARG A 261 -10.82 9.32 -12.83
CA ARG A 261 -10.64 9.29 -11.37
C ARG A 261 -9.59 10.32 -10.93
N SER A 262 -8.43 10.34 -11.57
CA SER A 262 -7.32 11.23 -11.22
C SER A 262 -7.71 12.70 -11.43
N ALA A 263 -8.31 13.04 -12.58
CA ALA A 263 -8.75 14.39 -12.91
C ALA A 263 -9.76 14.96 -11.91
N LEU A 264 -10.66 14.11 -11.39
CA LEU A 264 -11.68 14.48 -10.40
C LEU A 264 -11.24 14.26 -8.96
N ASN A 265 -10.00 13.79 -8.72
CA ASN A 265 -9.48 13.46 -7.40
C ASN A 265 -10.36 12.45 -6.63
N LEU A 266 -10.96 11.48 -7.34
CA LEU A 266 -11.73 10.41 -6.72
C LEU A 266 -10.81 9.34 -6.12
N LYS A 267 -11.23 8.76 -5.00
CA LYS A 267 -10.41 7.77 -4.28
C LYS A 267 -10.25 6.45 -5.03
N SER A 268 -11.20 6.06 -5.87
CA SER A 268 -11.12 4.85 -6.70
C SER A 268 -11.91 5.01 -8.01
N THR A 269 -11.86 3.98 -8.85
CA THR A 269 -12.75 3.84 -10.02
C THR A 269 -14.04 3.08 -9.70
N LYS A 270 -14.27 2.67 -8.45
CA LYS A 270 -15.52 2.04 -8.01
C LYS A 270 -16.47 3.14 -7.54
N PHE A 271 -17.12 3.79 -8.51
CA PHE A 271 -18.04 4.86 -8.23
C PHE A 271 -19.30 4.80 -9.10
N THR A 272 -20.38 5.35 -8.57
CA THR A 272 -21.55 5.78 -9.33
C THR A 272 -21.70 7.29 -9.21
N TRP A 273 -22.57 7.90 -10.01
CA TRP A 273 -22.84 9.32 -9.92
C TRP A 273 -24.29 9.67 -10.25
N SER A 274 -24.73 10.84 -9.79
CA SER A 274 -26.04 11.41 -10.06
C SER A 274 -25.96 12.92 -10.18
N VAL A 275 -26.89 13.54 -10.91
CA VAL A 275 -27.06 14.99 -10.99
C VAL A 275 -27.98 15.45 -9.86
N GLN A 276 -27.60 16.51 -9.15
CA GLN A 276 -28.42 17.19 -8.15
C GLN A 276 -28.30 18.71 -8.36
N GLY A 277 -29.25 19.29 -9.11
CA GLY A 277 -29.15 20.68 -9.55
C GLY A 277 -27.93 20.91 -10.43
N ASP A 278 -27.05 21.84 -10.04
CA ASP A 278 -25.77 22.11 -10.72
C ASP A 278 -24.61 21.27 -10.18
N ASN A 279 -24.89 20.28 -9.33
CA ASN A 279 -23.87 19.42 -8.74
C ASN A 279 -23.92 18.01 -9.34
N ILE A 280 -22.73 17.43 -9.49
CA ILE A 280 -22.48 16.02 -9.76
C ILE A 280 -22.07 15.36 -8.46
N VAL A 281 -22.88 14.43 -8.00
CA VAL A 281 -22.69 13.70 -6.75
C VAL A 281 -22.17 12.32 -7.06
N PHE A 282 -20.91 12.05 -6.71
CA PHE A 282 -20.27 10.75 -6.81
C PHE A 282 -20.41 9.96 -5.52
N GLN A 283 -20.74 8.68 -5.62
CA GLN A 283 -20.66 7.72 -4.53
C GLN A 283 -19.45 6.82 -4.79
N VAL A 284 -18.37 6.98 -4.02
CA VAL A 284 -17.08 6.33 -4.27
C VAL A 284 -16.78 5.33 -3.17
N ALA A 285 -16.57 4.06 -3.53
CA ALA A 285 -16.15 3.00 -2.60
C ALA A 285 -14.71 2.55 -2.90
N GLY A 286 -14.00 2.09 -1.88
CA GLY A 286 -12.58 1.73 -1.99
C GLY A 286 -11.65 2.94 -2.15
N TYR A 287 -10.35 2.67 -2.04
CA TYR A 287 -9.29 3.66 -2.23
C TYR A 287 -8.08 2.99 -2.89
N GLY A 288 -7.77 3.42 -4.10
CA GLY A 288 -6.63 3.00 -4.89
C GLY A 288 -7.05 2.29 -6.16
N HIS A 289 -6.07 1.71 -6.86
CA HIS A 289 -6.28 1.06 -8.15
C HIS A 289 -6.97 -0.31 -8.03
N GLY A 290 -6.88 -0.97 -6.87
CA GLY A 290 -7.62 -2.20 -6.58
C GLY A 290 -6.87 -3.50 -6.87
N VAL A 291 -5.69 -3.46 -7.50
CA VAL A 291 -4.91 -4.65 -7.89
C VAL A 291 -3.95 -5.05 -6.77
N GLY A 292 -3.68 -6.35 -6.64
CA GLY A 292 -2.74 -6.89 -5.65
C GLY A 292 -3.21 -6.71 -4.20
N LEU A 293 -2.29 -6.44 -3.28
CA LEU A 293 -2.59 -6.40 -1.85
C LEU A 293 -3.48 -5.21 -1.46
N CYS A 294 -4.58 -5.50 -0.75
CA CYS A 294 -5.40 -4.51 -0.08
C CYS A 294 -4.86 -4.28 1.34
N GLN A 295 -4.34 -3.09 1.67
CA GLN A 295 -3.70 -2.81 2.96
C GLN A 295 -4.63 -2.99 4.16
N TYR A 296 -5.86 -2.45 4.10
CA TYR A 296 -6.87 -2.71 5.14
C TYR A 296 -7.31 -4.19 5.16
N GLY A 297 -7.29 -4.85 4.01
CA GLY A 297 -7.57 -6.28 3.92
C GLY A 297 -6.47 -7.13 4.57
N ALA A 298 -5.20 -6.75 4.41
CA ALA A 298 -4.07 -7.38 5.08
C ALA A 298 -4.15 -7.19 6.61
N ASP A 299 -4.51 -5.99 7.09
CA ASP A 299 -4.74 -5.76 8.53
C ASP A 299 -5.90 -6.61 9.07
N GLY A 300 -7.03 -6.66 8.37
CA GLY A 300 -8.17 -7.49 8.77
C GLY A 300 -7.86 -8.99 8.76
N ALA A 301 -7.14 -9.47 7.74
CA ALA A 301 -6.69 -10.86 7.63
C ALA A 301 -5.72 -11.23 8.76
N ALA A 302 -4.78 -10.34 9.06
CA ALA A 302 -3.84 -10.51 10.16
C ALA A 302 -4.54 -10.56 11.52
N ARG A 303 -5.54 -9.70 11.75
CA ARG A 303 -6.38 -9.73 12.96
C ARG A 303 -7.23 -10.99 13.05
N ALA A 304 -7.56 -11.60 11.92
CA ALA A 304 -8.24 -12.89 11.83
C ALA A 304 -7.28 -14.08 12.00
N GLY A 305 -5.99 -13.84 12.25
CA GLY A 305 -5.00 -14.86 12.58
C GLY A 305 -4.03 -15.22 11.46
N MET A 306 -4.16 -14.63 10.26
CA MET A 306 -3.24 -14.92 9.16
C MET A 306 -1.86 -14.30 9.41
N ASN A 307 -0.80 -15.06 9.16
CA ASN A 307 0.56 -14.53 9.13
C ASN A 307 0.85 -13.85 7.79
N TYR A 308 1.99 -13.15 7.70
CA TYR A 308 2.35 -12.40 6.49
C TYR A 308 2.51 -13.28 5.24
N LEU A 309 3.00 -14.53 5.36
CA LEU A 309 3.14 -15.44 4.22
C LEU A 309 1.78 -15.82 3.64
N GLU A 310 0.81 -16.13 4.51
CA GLU A 310 -0.56 -16.44 4.12
C GLU A 310 -1.25 -15.24 3.47
N ILE A 311 -1.02 -14.03 4.00
CA ILE A 311 -1.54 -12.78 3.43
C ILE A 311 -0.98 -12.56 2.03
N LEU A 312 0.32 -12.76 1.83
CA LEU A 312 0.95 -12.59 0.52
C LEU A 312 0.46 -13.63 -0.48
N ALA A 313 0.38 -14.91 -0.07
CA ALA A 313 -0.15 -15.98 -0.91
C ALA A 313 -1.61 -15.75 -1.32
N TYR A 314 -2.40 -15.11 -0.44
CA TYR A 314 -3.79 -14.75 -0.72
C TYR A 314 -3.91 -13.68 -1.82
N TYR A 315 -3.13 -12.60 -1.74
CA TYR A 315 -3.22 -11.48 -2.68
C TYR A 315 -2.38 -11.64 -3.96
N TYR A 316 -1.39 -12.53 -3.94
CA TYR A 316 -0.49 -12.83 -5.06
C TYR A 316 -0.39 -14.35 -5.29
N PRO A 317 -1.50 -15.02 -5.64
CA PRO A 317 -1.53 -16.47 -5.79
C PRO A 317 -0.50 -16.96 -6.82
N GLY A 318 0.24 -18.01 -6.48
CA GLY A 318 1.27 -18.59 -7.35
C GLY A 318 2.65 -17.91 -7.26
N THR A 319 2.78 -16.83 -6.51
CA THR A 319 4.10 -16.27 -6.14
C THR A 319 4.73 -17.04 -4.99
N GLN A 320 6.04 -16.87 -4.80
CA GLN A 320 6.81 -17.47 -3.71
C GLN A 320 7.57 -16.38 -2.95
N VAL A 321 7.76 -16.58 -1.65
CA VAL A 321 8.65 -15.73 -0.86
C VAL A 321 10.05 -16.32 -0.92
N ALA A 322 11.03 -15.51 -1.29
CA ALA A 322 12.42 -15.90 -1.40
C ALA A 322 13.33 -14.79 -0.84
N HIS A 323 14.55 -15.16 -0.48
CA HIS A 323 15.60 -14.21 -0.14
C HIS A 323 16.18 -13.56 -1.40
N ILE A 324 16.57 -12.28 -1.32
CA ILE A 324 17.25 -11.57 -2.44
C ILE A 324 18.56 -12.26 -2.82
N PHE A 325 19.29 -12.74 -1.82
CA PHE A 325 20.56 -13.44 -1.98
C PHE A 325 20.35 -14.86 -1.46
N GLU A 326 20.85 -15.86 -2.20
CA GLU A 326 20.95 -17.22 -1.68
C GLU A 326 21.93 -17.24 -0.50
N GLU A 327 21.63 -18.02 0.53
CA GLU A 327 22.54 -18.28 1.65
C GLU A 327 23.70 -19.21 1.23
#